data_AF-A0A519CGN7-F1
#
_entry.id   AF-A0A519CGN7-F1
#
_cell.length_a   1.000
_cell.length_b   1.000
_cell.length_c   1.000
_cell.angle_alpha   90.00
_cell.angle_beta   90.00
_cell.angle_gamma   90.00
#
_symmetry.space_group_name_H-M   'P 1'
#
loop_
_entity.id
_entity.type
_entity.pdbx_description
1 polymer ?
#
loop_
_entity_poly.entity_id
_entity_poly.type
_entity_poly.pdbx_seq_one_letter_code
_entity_poly.pdbx_strand_id
1 'polypeptide(L)'
;MSPAASAKRILRGTGLGLVLASGLGLMSGMLSLTELGPSLIIPALAILSVYLASSLEKGGKLSKYFPDESRKEMVSRVESDLMIQQKDLHITDAWANLEESMLSNELEQE
;
A
#
# COMPACT_ATOMS: atom_id res chain seq x y z
N MET A 1 2.18 15.77 -1.82
CA MET A 1 2.03 15.09 -0.51
C MET A 1 2.89 13.85 -0.61
N SER A 2 3.71 13.56 0.40
CA SER A 2 4.47 12.32 0.45
C SER A 2 3.55 11.13 0.74
N PRO A 3 3.91 9.91 0.35
CA PRO A 3 3.14 8.70 0.67
C PRO A 3 2.91 8.54 2.18
N ALA A 4 3.93 8.85 2.99
CA ALA A 4 3.85 8.87 4.45
C ALA A 4 2.77 9.84 4.96
N ALA A 5 2.71 11.06 4.41
CA ALA A 5 1.71 12.05 4.82
C ALA A 5 0.28 11.63 4.48
N SER A 6 0.08 10.99 3.33
CA SER A 6 -1.23 10.45 2.92
C SER A 6 -1.66 9.29 3.81
N ALA A 7 -0.78 8.31 4.05
CA ALA A 7 -1.05 7.17 4.93
C ALA A 7 -1.40 7.63 6.35
N LYS A 8 -0.65 8.58 6.90
CA LYS A 8 -0.92 9.20 8.20
C LYS A 8 -2.32 9.82 8.28
N ARG A 9 -2.72 10.57 7.26
CA ARG A 9 -4.03 11.24 7.25
C ARG A 9 -5.17 10.22 7.29
N ILE A 10 -5.05 9.17 6.49
CA ILE A 10 -6.03 8.08 6.48
C ILE A 10 -6.07 7.41 7.85
N LEU A 11 -4.91 7.05 8.39
CA LEU A 11 -4.81 6.29 9.64
C LEU A 11 -5.28 7.09 10.87
N ARG A 12 -5.00 8.40 10.92
CA ARG A 12 -5.56 9.28 11.95
C ARG A 12 -7.07 9.45 11.80
N GLY A 13 -7.54 9.64 10.57
CA GLY A 13 -8.97 9.81 10.29
C GLY A 13 -9.77 8.57 10.69
N THR A 14 -9.31 7.38 10.27
CA THR A 14 -9.95 6.11 10.63
C THR A 14 -9.84 5.82 12.13
N GLY A 15 -8.68 6.08 12.74
CA GLY A 15 -8.48 5.88 14.17
C GLY A 15 -9.38 6.75 15.03
N LEU A 16 -9.51 8.05 14.70
CA LEU A 16 -10.44 8.94 15.40
C LEU A 16 -11.90 8.53 15.19
N GLY A 17 -12.27 8.09 13.98
CA GLY A 17 -13.60 7.54 13.71
C GLY A 17 -13.90 6.29 14.53
N LEU A 18 -12.93 5.39 14.67
CA LEU A 18 -13.03 4.19 15.51
C LEU A 18 -13.13 4.54 17.01
N VAL A 19 -12.40 5.55 17.49
CA VAL A 19 -12.53 6.05 18.87
C VAL A 19 -13.95 6.57 19.11
N LEU A 20 -14.49 7.35 18.16
CA LEU A 20 -15.86 7.87 18.25
C LEU A 20 -16.89 6.72 18.25
N ALA A 21 -16.75 5.77 17.32
CA ALA A 21 -17.63 4.60 17.24
C ALA A 21 -17.57 3.75 18.51
N SER A 22 -16.39 3.58 19.09
CA SER A 22 -16.23 2.89 20.37
C SER A 22 -16.93 3.64 21.51
N GLY A 23 -16.81 4.98 21.58
CA GLY A 23 -17.49 5.78 22.59
C GLY A 23 -19.01 5.69 22.49
N LEU A 24 -19.54 5.76 21.26
CA LEU A 24 -20.98 5.61 21.00
C LEU A 24 -21.46 4.19 21.32
N GLY A 25 -20.70 3.16 20.95
CA GLY A 25 -21.06 1.77 21.25
C GLY A 25 -21.05 1.47 22.75
N LEU A 26 -20.18 2.13 23.52
CA LEU A 26 -20.18 2.06 24.99
C LEU A 26 -21.40 2.78 25.59
N MET A 27 -21.75 3.97 25.10
CA MET A 27 -22.94 4.71 25.55
C MET A 27 -24.23 3.94 25.27
N SER A 28 -24.32 3.26 24.13
CA SER A 28 -25.48 2.46 23.73
C SER A 28 -25.55 1.11 24.45
N GLY A 29 -24.55 0.73 25.26
CA GLY A 29 -24.48 -0.57 25.93
C GLY A 29 -24.19 -1.76 25.01
N MET A 30 -23.92 -1.52 23.71
CA MET A 30 -23.55 -2.55 22.74
C MET A 30 -22.13 -3.08 22.99
N LEU A 31 -21.27 -2.22 23.50
CA LEU A 31 -19.91 -2.56 23.94
C LEU A 31 -19.89 -2.63 25.46
N SER A 32 -19.36 -3.73 26.00
CA SER A 32 -19.09 -3.89 27.42
C SER A 32 -17.59 -4.06 27.62
N LEU A 33 -17.00 -3.29 28.55
CA LEU A 33 -15.60 -3.47 28.97
C LEU A 33 -15.43 -4.58 30.01
N THR A 34 -16.53 -5.01 30.62
CA THR A 34 -16.52 -6.00 31.72
C THR A 34 -16.33 -7.42 31.18
N GLU A 35 -16.86 -7.68 29.97
CA GLU A 35 -16.65 -8.96 29.30
C GLU A 35 -15.53 -8.82 28.26
N LEU A 36 -14.44 -9.58 28.48
CA LEU A 36 -13.39 -9.74 27.47
C LEU A 36 -13.94 -10.58 26.31
N GLY A 37 -14.65 -9.92 25.40
CA GLY A 37 -15.27 -10.51 24.23
C GLY A 37 -14.91 -9.79 22.93
N PRO A 38 -15.55 -10.15 21.80
CA PRO A 38 -15.35 -9.49 20.51
C PRO A 38 -15.70 -7.99 20.52
N SER A 39 -16.42 -7.52 21.55
CA SER A 39 -16.64 -6.10 21.83
C SER A 39 -15.34 -5.29 21.90
N LEU A 40 -14.24 -5.86 22.41
CA LEU A 40 -13.01 -5.10 22.60
C LEU A 40 -12.23 -4.84 21.28
N ILE A 41 -12.60 -5.50 20.19
CA ILE A 41 -11.86 -5.43 18.91
C ILE A 41 -11.88 -4.00 18.35
N ILE A 42 -13.04 -3.33 18.39
CA ILE A 42 -13.22 -1.97 17.87
C ILE A 42 -12.34 -0.96 18.63
N PRO A 43 -12.41 -0.85 19.98
CA PRO A 43 -11.52 0.02 20.73
C PRO A 43 -10.04 -0.35 20.58
N ALA A 44 -9.70 -1.64 20.51
CA ALA A 44 -8.32 -2.07 20.30
C ALA A 44 -7.76 -1.60 18.94
N LEU A 45 -8.56 -1.72 17.87
CA LEU A 45 -8.23 -1.19 16.54
C LEU A 45 -8.12 0.33 16.52
N ALA A 46 -8.96 1.02 17.29
CA ALA A 46 -8.90 2.47 17.46
C ALA A 46 -7.54 2.91 18.05
N ILE A 47 -7.11 2.26 19.12
CA ILE A 47 -5.82 2.54 19.77
C ILE A 47 -4.66 2.20 18.83
N LEU A 48 -4.71 1.02 18.19
CA LEU A 48 -3.68 0.56 17.28
C LEU A 48 -3.48 1.51 16.09
N SER A 49 -4.57 1.98 15.49
CA SER A 49 -4.52 2.92 14.37
C SER A 49 -3.96 4.28 14.79
N VAL A 50 -4.36 4.85 15.92
CA VAL A 50 -3.77 6.11 16.42
C VAL A 50 -2.28 5.94 16.75
N TYR A 51 -1.90 4.78 17.30
CA TYR A 51 -0.52 4.45 17.62
C TYR A 51 0.35 4.34 16.35
N LEU A 52 -0.08 3.58 15.34
CA LEU A 52 0.64 3.46 14.07
C LEU A 52 0.76 4.83 13.37
N ALA A 53 -0.27 5.67 13.44
CA ALA A 53 -0.24 6.99 12.81
C ALA A 53 0.85 7.89 13.41
N SER A 54 1.06 7.76 14.73
CA SER A 54 2.08 8.50 15.48
C SER A 54 3.47 7.89 15.28
N SER A 55 3.56 6.57 15.10
CA SER A 55 4.83 5.88 14.79
C SER A 55 5.39 6.27 13.41
N LEU A 56 4.50 6.59 12.46
CA LEU A 56 4.91 7.03 11.12
C LEU A 56 5.62 8.41 11.14
N GLU A 57 5.36 9.26 12.14
CA GLU A 57 6.07 10.54 12.32
C GLU A 57 7.53 10.36 12.77
N LYS A 58 7.84 9.24 13.42
CA LYS A 58 9.15 8.98 14.03
C LYS A 58 10.06 8.13 13.14
N GLY A 59 9.66 7.85 11.90
CA GLY A 59 10.43 7.01 10.99
C GLY A 59 10.47 5.53 11.37
N GLY A 60 9.50 5.03 12.15
CA GLY A 60 9.43 3.62 12.57
C GLY A 60 9.27 2.64 11.40
N LYS A 61 9.23 1.32 11.66
CA LYS A 61 9.26 0.24 10.63
C LYS A 61 8.30 0.41 9.43
N LEU A 62 7.20 1.15 9.57
CA LEU A 62 6.28 1.46 8.46
C LEU A 62 6.83 2.48 7.45
N SER A 63 7.86 3.25 7.79
CA SER A 63 8.55 4.18 6.89
C SER A 63 9.18 3.47 5.69
N LYS A 64 9.54 2.18 5.84
CA LYS A 64 10.02 1.35 4.74
C LYS A 64 8.95 1.09 3.67
N TYR A 65 7.68 1.02 4.09
CA TYR A 65 6.54 0.79 3.19
C TYR A 65 5.93 2.10 2.70
N PHE A 66 5.96 3.13 3.53
CA PHE A 66 5.49 4.48 3.22
C PHE A 66 6.65 5.45 3.37
N PRO A 67 7.55 5.53 2.37
CA PRO A 67 8.67 6.44 2.41
C PRO A 67 8.18 7.88 2.50
N ASP A 68 8.91 8.69 3.26
CA ASP A 68 8.71 10.14 3.29
C ASP A 68 9.50 10.80 2.16
N GLU A 69 9.18 10.38 0.92
CA GLU A 69 9.84 10.86 -0.29
C GLU A 69 9.15 12.12 -0.84
N SER A 70 9.94 13.01 -1.45
CA SER A 70 9.43 14.16 -2.17
C SER A 70 8.64 13.74 -3.40
N ARG A 71 7.71 14.58 -3.87
CA ARG A 71 6.97 14.33 -5.13
C ARG A 71 7.92 14.09 -6.31
N LYS A 72 9.06 14.79 -6.34
CA LYS A 72 10.05 14.62 -7.42
C LYS A 72 10.72 13.25 -7.40
N GLU A 73 11.08 12.76 -6.22
CA GLU A 73 11.69 11.44 -6.03
C GLU A 73 10.69 10.32 -6.37
N MET A 74 9.45 10.48 -5.93
CA MET A 74 8.36 9.56 -6.26
C MET A 74 8.15 9.45 -7.77
N VAL A 75 8.09 10.59 -8.47
CA VAL A 75 7.90 10.61 -9.93
C VAL A 75 9.09 9.95 -10.63
N SER A 76 10.31 10.28 -10.21
CA SER A 76 11.52 9.69 -10.80
C SER A 76 11.56 8.16 -10.64
N ARG A 77 11.15 7.64 -9.47
CA ARG A 77 11.09 6.19 -9.24
C ARG A 77 10.02 5.52 -10.09
N VAL A 78 8.81 6.08 -10.13
CA VAL A 78 7.71 5.54 -10.94
C VAL A 78 8.08 5.58 -12.43
N GLU A 79 8.73 6.64 -12.89
CA GLU A 79 9.22 6.75 -14.26
C GLU A 79 10.28 5.68 -14.57
N SER A 80 11.22 5.42 -13.65
CA SER A 80 12.18 4.33 -13.84
C SER A 80 11.52 2.95 -13.86
N ASP A 81 10.52 2.72 -13.00
CA ASP A 81 9.78 1.45 -12.94
C ASP A 81 9.02 1.21 -14.27
N LEU A 82 8.40 2.26 -14.83
CA LEU A 82 7.70 2.20 -16.11
C LEU A 82 8.67 1.98 -17.28
N MET A 83 9.83 2.65 -17.29
CA MET A 83 10.84 2.45 -18.33
C MET A 83 11.38 1.01 -18.34
N ILE A 84 11.59 0.41 -17.17
CA ILE A 84 12.03 -0.99 -17.07
C ILE A 84 10.97 -1.92 -17.66
N GLN A 85 9.69 -1.73 -17.31
CA GLN A 85 8.60 -2.54 -17.86
C GLN A 85 8.47 -2.41 -19.38
N GLN A 86 8.59 -1.20 -19.92
CA GLN A 86 8.56 -0.98 -21.38
C GLN A 86 9.73 -1.66 -22.08
N LYS A 87 10.93 -1.60 -21.48
CA LYS A 87 12.11 -2.27 -22.04
C LYS A 87 11.94 -3.79 -22.03
N ASP A 88 11.40 -4.36 -20.96
CA ASP A 88 11.17 -5.80 -20.86
C ASP A 88 10.14 -6.28 -21.89
N LEU A 89 9.05 -5.52 -22.12
CA LEU A 89 8.08 -5.81 -23.18
C LEU A 89 8.71 -5.79 -24.57
N HIS A 90 9.51 -4.77 -24.88
CA HIS A 90 10.19 -4.66 -26.18
C HIS A 90 11.20 -5.79 -26.40
N ILE A 91 11.87 -6.26 -25.34
CA ILE A 91 12.74 -7.43 -25.42
C ILE A 91 11.89 -8.66 -25.74
N THR A 92 10.81 -8.93 -25.01
CA THR A 92 9.91 -10.07 -25.27
C THR A 92 9.37 -10.06 -26.70
N ASP A 93 8.93 -8.92 -27.22
CA ASP A 93 8.46 -8.78 -28.61
C ASP A 93 9.59 -9.06 -29.62
N ALA A 94 10.81 -8.62 -29.33
CA ALA A 94 11.96 -8.91 -30.18
C ALA A 94 12.34 -10.40 -30.17
N TRP A 95 12.20 -11.09 -29.04
CA TRP A 95 12.38 -12.54 -28.95
C TRP A 95 11.29 -13.28 -29.76
N ALA A 96 10.03 -12.85 -29.66
CA ALA A 96 8.93 -13.45 -30.42
C ALA A 96 9.11 -13.30 -31.94
N ASN A 97 9.53 -12.12 -32.39
CA ASN A 97 9.80 -11.87 -33.81
C ASN A 97 11.03 -12.66 -34.31
N LEU A 98 12.04 -12.86 -33.46
CA LEU A 98 13.18 -13.71 -33.78
C LEU A 98 12.75 -15.19 -33.92
N GLU A 99 11.93 -15.70 -33.01
CA GLU A 99 11.37 -17.05 -33.07
C GLU A 99 10.52 -17.26 -34.33
N GLU A 100 9.67 -16.29 -34.68
CA GLU A 100 8.90 -16.32 -35.92
C GLU A 100 9.80 -16.36 -37.17
N SER A 101 10.83 -15.50 -37.21
CA SER A 101 11.78 -15.46 -38.33
C SER A 101 12.61 -16.73 -38.48
N MET A 102 12.85 -17.44 -37.38
CA MET A 102 13.55 -18.73 -37.37
C MET A 102 12.64 -19.83 -37.92
N LEU A 103 11.39 -19.90 -37.42
CA LEU A 103 10.39 -20.87 -37.89
C LEU A 103 10.05 -20.69 -39.37
N SER A 104 9.95 -19.44 -39.85
CA SER A 104 9.72 -19.18 -41.28
C SER A 104 10.90 -19.60 -42.15
N ASN A 105 12.14 -19.44 -41.67
CA ASN A 105 13.34 -19.88 -42.40
C ASN A 105 13.46 -21.40 -42.49
N GLU A 106 13.06 -22.12 -41.43
CA GLU A 106 13.03 -23.60 -41.46
C GLU A 106 11.99 -24.13 -42.45
N LEU A 107 10.82 -23.50 -42.56
CA LEU A 107 9.77 -23.87 -43.52
C LEU A 107 10.13 -23.55 -44.99
N GLU A 108 11.01 -22.58 -45.26
CA GLU A 108 11.48 -22.26 -46.61
C GLU A 108 12.65 -23.16 -47.08
N GLN A 109 13.31 -23.88 -46.15
CA GLN A 109 14.42 -24.80 -46.45
C GLN A 109 14.01 -26.27 -46.63
N GLU A 110 12.75 -26.64 -46.33
CA GLU A 110 12.12 -27.91 -46.74
C GLU A 110 11.47 -27.83 -48.13
#